data_AF-A0A9D5D6D5-F1
#
_entry.id   AF-A0A9D5D6D5-F1
#
_cell.length_a   1.000
_cell.length_b   1.000
_cell.length_c   1.000
_cell.angle_alpha   90.00
_cell.angle_beta   90.00
_cell.angle_gamma   90.00
#
_symmetry.space_group_name_H-M   'P 1'
#
loop_
_entity.id
_entity.type
_entity.pdbx_description
1 polymer ?
#
loop_
_entity_poly.entity_id
_entity_poly.type
_entity_poly.pdbx_seq_one_letter_code
_entity_poly.pdbx_strand_id
1 'polypeptide(L)'
;MLAAEEADDHSWGSIINSFTDLEADYSHRFQTLFPAGVCAWLIGPLSLLNSNDKTDEDDECLRWLDGKLKGSVVYVSFGTQAHVEREQLEEVAHGLEMAGWDYLWVSIAAGKSLLAWPMIAEQSLNAKFLVEELRVGMRISNTAGEINGVVRREVVEKGVREMMADGEMRNKVEMFGRIAMTAVRHGGSSSQTLTELIEELRKVGSI
;
A
#
# COMPACT_ATOMS: atom_id res chain seq x y z
N MET A 1 18.24 5.82 -9.82
CA MET A 1 17.91 7.25 -9.64
C MET A 1 18.15 7.98 -10.95
N LEU A 2 19.39 8.09 -11.44
CA LEU A 2 19.70 8.71 -12.75
C LEU A 2 18.89 8.17 -13.94
N ALA A 3 18.69 6.84 -14.05
CA ALA A 3 17.95 6.25 -15.17
C ALA A 3 16.42 6.47 -15.13
N ALA A 4 15.84 6.83 -13.98
CA ALA A 4 14.41 7.13 -13.87
C ALA A 4 14.16 8.60 -14.27
N GLU A 5 14.99 9.52 -13.76
CA GLU A 5 14.94 10.93 -14.15
C GLU A 5 15.20 11.12 -15.65
N GLU A 6 16.17 10.39 -16.22
CA GLU A 6 16.48 10.45 -17.67
C GLU A 6 15.36 9.85 -18.54
N ALA A 7 14.58 8.90 -18.00
CA ALA A 7 13.40 8.35 -18.68
C ALA A 7 12.21 9.32 -18.61
N ASP A 8 12.04 10.04 -17.50
CA ASP A 8 10.99 11.05 -17.34
C ASP A 8 11.18 12.23 -18.30
N ASP A 9 12.42 12.65 -18.55
CA ASP A 9 12.77 13.75 -19.47
C ASP A 9 12.49 13.45 -20.96
N HIS A 10 12.39 12.17 -21.32
CA HIS A 10 12.17 11.71 -22.70
C HIS A 10 10.80 11.07 -22.94
N SER A 11 9.95 11.04 -21.91
CA SER A 11 8.61 10.46 -21.97
C SER A 11 7.54 11.50 -22.35
N TRP A 12 6.47 11.05 -23.00
CA TRP A 12 5.31 11.91 -23.32
C TRP A 12 4.50 12.27 -22.06
N GLY A 13 4.54 11.40 -21.05
CA GLY A 13 3.84 11.57 -19.79
C GLY A 13 4.14 10.41 -18.84
N SER A 14 3.81 10.60 -17.56
CA SER A 14 4.02 9.61 -16.51
C SER A 14 2.69 9.13 -15.96
N ILE A 15 2.49 7.81 -15.92
CA ILE A 15 1.33 7.17 -15.30
C ILE A 15 1.66 6.90 -13.85
N ILE A 16 0.84 7.41 -12.94
CA ILE A 16 1.05 7.32 -11.50
C ILE A 16 -0.07 6.47 -10.90
N ASN A 17 0.31 5.42 -10.17
CA ASN A 17 -0.62 4.57 -9.43
C ASN A 17 -1.03 5.22 -8.09
N SER A 18 -1.62 6.40 -8.20
CA SER A 18 -2.23 7.19 -7.11
C SER A 18 -3.48 7.88 -7.66
N PHE A 19 -4.22 8.60 -6.82
CA PHE A 19 -5.43 9.31 -7.23
C PHE A 19 -5.56 10.67 -6.53
N THR A 20 -6.17 11.62 -7.24
CA THR A 20 -6.24 13.03 -6.83
C THR A 20 -6.81 13.22 -5.43
N ASP A 21 -7.85 12.46 -5.06
CA ASP A 21 -8.49 12.58 -3.74
C ASP A 21 -7.59 12.12 -2.59
N LEU A 22 -6.60 11.26 -2.83
CA LEU A 22 -5.63 10.84 -1.82
C LEU A 22 -4.56 11.89 -1.58
N GLU A 23 -4.10 12.51 -2.67
CA GLU A 23 -2.94 13.41 -2.68
C GLU A 23 -3.36 14.83 -3.05
N ALA A 24 -4.56 15.27 -2.67
CA ALA A 24 -5.13 16.55 -3.09
C ALA A 24 -4.18 17.73 -2.78
N ASP A 25 -3.53 17.71 -1.62
CA ASP A 25 -2.55 18.74 -1.21
C ASP A 25 -1.26 18.74 -2.06
N TYR A 26 -0.94 17.62 -2.71
CA TYR A 26 0.24 17.46 -3.57
C TYR A 26 -0.10 17.46 -5.07
N SER A 27 -1.37 17.27 -5.44
CA SER A 27 -1.88 17.16 -6.81
C SER A 27 -1.42 18.31 -7.72
N HIS A 28 -1.49 19.55 -7.23
CA HIS A 28 -1.05 20.74 -7.95
C HIS A 28 0.48 20.80 -8.17
N ARG A 29 1.26 20.07 -7.37
CA ARG A 29 2.71 19.99 -7.46
C ARG A 29 3.18 18.89 -8.38
N PHE A 30 2.40 17.84 -8.60
CA PHE A 30 2.80 16.75 -9.50
C PHE A 30 3.16 17.26 -10.90
N GLN A 31 2.39 18.18 -11.47
CA GLN A 31 2.72 18.79 -12.77
C GLN A 31 3.99 19.66 -12.73
N THR A 32 4.37 20.19 -11.56
CA THR A 32 5.60 20.96 -11.38
C THR A 32 6.83 20.09 -11.13
N LEU A 33 6.64 18.80 -10.83
CA LEU A 33 7.72 17.84 -10.63
C LEU A 33 8.26 17.29 -11.95
N PHE A 34 7.51 17.41 -13.04
CA PHE A 34 7.93 16.97 -14.36
C PHE A 34 8.32 18.15 -15.26
N PRO A 35 9.19 17.93 -16.26
CA PRO A 35 9.54 18.95 -17.24
C PRO A 35 8.33 19.56 -17.95
N ALA A 36 8.47 20.80 -18.40
CA ALA A 36 7.42 21.51 -19.12
C ALA A 36 6.95 20.71 -20.35
N GLY A 37 5.68 20.28 -20.35
CA GLY A 37 5.07 19.48 -21.41
C GLY A 37 4.87 18.00 -21.10
N VAL A 38 5.39 17.50 -19.97
CA VAL A 38 5.16 16.14 -19.50
C VAL A 38 3.93 16.12 -18.58
N CYS A 39 2.90 15.37 -18.97
CA CYS A 39 1.68 15.22 -18.16
C CYS A 39 1.79 14.04 -17.19
N ALA A 40 1.42 14.28 -15.92
CA ALA A 40 1.28 13.24 -14.91
C ALA A 40 -0.20 12.78 -14.80
N TRP A 41 -0.44 11.49 -14.96
CA TRP A 41 -1.78 10.90 -14.98
C TRP A 41 -1.98 9.99 -13.77
N LEU A 42 -2.72 10.47 -12.76
CA LEU A 42 -3.08 9.72 -11.57
C LEU A 42 -4.31 8.83 -11.85
N ILE A 43 -4.09 7.54 -12.07
CA ILE A 43 -5.13 6.58 -12.48
C ILE A 43 -5.32 5.41 -11.49
N GLY A 44 -4.76 5.53 -10.28
CA GLY A 44 -4.81 4.50 -9.25
C GLY A 44 -6.11 4.51 -8.42
N PRO A 45 -6.22 3.62 -7.42
CA PRO A 45 -5.38 2.46 -7.23
C PRO A 45 -5.70 1.37 -8.27
N LEU A 46 -4.69 0.99 -9.06
CA LEU A 46 -4.83 -0.01 -10.14
C LEU A 46 -5.22 -1.40 -9.60
N SER A 47 -4.92 -1.68 -8.33
CA SER A 47 -5.30 -2.93 -7.66
C SER A 47 -6.81 -3.12 -7.53
N LEU A 48 -7.62 -2.06 -7.66
CA LEU A 48 -9.08 -2.14 -7.61
C LEU A 48 -9.73 -2.38 -8.99
N LEU A 49 -8.94 -2.37 -10.07
CA LEU A 49 -9.48 -2.46 -11.44
C LEU A 49 -9.83 -3.88 -11.88
N ASN A 50 -9.40 -4.92 -11.15
CA ASN A 50 -9.64 -6.31 -11.52
C ASN A 50 -10.01 -7.16 -10.30
N SER A 51 -11.30 -7.15 -9.93
CA SER A 51 -11.85 -7.91 -8.80
C SER A 51 -12.32 -9.33 -9.16
N ASN A 52 -12.01 -9.82 -10.36
CA ASN A 52 -12.60 -11.05 -10.91
C ASN A 52 -11.69 -12.29 -10.92
N ASP A 53 -10.41 -12.20 -10.54
CA ASP A 53 -9.56 -13.38 -10.37
C ASP A 53 -9.74 -13.93 -8.95
N LYS A 54 -10.73 -14.81 -8.77
CA LYS A 54 -10.83 -15.68 -7.60
C LYS A 54 -10.18 -17.01 -7.95
N THR A 55 -9.17 -17.42 -7.20
CA THR A 55 -8.60 -18.76 -7.33
C THR A 55 -9.19 -19.68 -6.26
N ASP A 56 -9.41 -20.96 -6.59
CA ASP A 56 -10.07 -21.92 -5.70
C ASP A 56 -9.31 -22.19 -4.37
N GLU A 57 -8.03 -21.78 -4.27
CA GLU A 57 -7.23 -21.86 -3.03
C GLU A 57 -7.58 -20.78 -1.99
N ASP A 58 -8.26 -19.69 -2.40
CA ASP A 58 -8.64 -18.57 -1.53
C ASP A 58 -9.77 -18.93 -0.53
N ASP A 59 -10.41 -20.06 -0.74
CA ASP A 59 -11.73 -20.37 -0.19
C ASP A 59 -11.69 -20.75 1.30
N GLU A 60 -10.64 -21.43 1.79
CA GLU A 60 -10.54 -21.82 3.22
C GLU A 60 -10.12 -20.65 4.11
N CYS A 61 -9.11 -19.89 3.69
CA CYS A 61 -8.64 -18.71 4.43
C CYS A 61 -9.73 -17.63 4.51
N LEU A 62 -10.44 -17.38 3.42
CA LEU A 62 -11.55 -16.43 3.40
C LEU A 62 -12.73 -16.93 4.24
N ARG A 63 -13.07 -18.22 4.19
CA ARG A 63 -14.12 -18.79 5.09
C ARG A 63 -13.78 -18.65 6.56
N TRP A 64 -12.51 -18.84 6.96
CA TRP A 64 -12.08 -18.60 8.33
C TRP A 64 -12.24 -17.13 8.72
N LEU A 65 -11.85 -16.21 7.83
CA LEU A 65 -11.93 -14.76 8.05
C LEU A 65 -13.39 -14.28 8.14
N ASP A 66 -14.27 -14.80 7.29
CA ASP A 66 -15.71 -14.51 7.27
C ASP A 66 -16.40 -14.89 8.59
N GLY A 67 -15.84 -15.85 9.34
CA GLY A 67 -16.33 -16.25 10.67
C GLY A 67 -15.92 -15.30 11.80
N LYS A 68 -15.10 -14.28 11.55
CA LYS A 68 -14.56 -13.36 12.56
C LYS A 68 -15.34 -12.05 12.61
N LEU A 69 -15.27 -11.36 13.75
CA LEU A 69 -15.88 -10.04 13.89
C LEU A 69 -15.16 -9.01 13.02
N LYS A 70 -15.90 -8.03 12.49
CA LYS A 70 -15.31 -6.96 11.66
C LYS A 70 -14.22 -6.22 12.42
N GLY A 71 -13.01 -6.18 11.83
CA GLY A 71 -11.85 -5.51 12.42
C GLY A 71 -11.33 -6.17 13.71
N SER A 72 -11.46 -7.50 13.81
CA SER A 72 -10.92 -8.31 14.92
C SER A 72 -9.69 -9.14 14.55
N VAL A 73 -9.29 -9.14 13.27
CA VAL A 73 -8.14 -9.91 12.78
C VAL A 73 -7.02 -8.97 12.36
N VAL A 74 -5.80 -9.28 12.78
CA VAL A 74 -4.57 -8.59 12.36
C VAL A 74 -4.01 -9.28 11.12
N TYR A 75 -3.83 -8.52 10.03
CA TYR A 75 -3.11 -9.02 8.85
C TYR A 75 -1.64 -8.64 8.93
N VAL A 76 -0.75 -9.61 8.74
CA VAL A 76 0.70 -9.44 8.77
C VAL A 76 1.29 -9.92 7.45
N SER A 77 2.00 -9.04 6.76
CA SER A 77 2.74 -9.36 5.55
C SER A 77 3.98 -8.48 5.48
N PHE A 78 5.11 -9.09 5.17
CA PHE A 78 6.37 -8.36 4.94
C PHE A 78 6.56 -7.98 3.47
N GLY A 79 5.64 -8.40 2.59
CA GLY A 79 5.81 -8.28 1.16
C GLY A 79 6.87 -9.24 0.61
N THR A 80 6.98 -9.27 -0.71
CA THR A 80 7.85 -10.20 -1.45
C THR A 80 9.32 -9.80 -1.46
N GLN A 81 9.63 -8.54 -1.09
CA GLN A 81 10.98 -7.98 -1.15
C GLN A 81 11.64 -7.85 0.23
N ALA A 82 10.95 -8.22 1.30
CA ALA A 82 11.53 -8.16 2.63
C ALA A 82 12.34 -9.42 2.92
N HIS A 83 13.65 -9.23 3.09
CA HIS A 83 14.48 -10.24 3.73
C HIS A 83 14.40 -10.05 5.25
N VAL A 84 13.57 -10.85 5.91
CA VAL A 84 13.39 -10.81 7.37
C VAL A 84 14.18 -11.95 8.00
N GLU A 85 15.11 -11.62 8.90
CA GLU A 85 15.88 -12.61 9.62
C GLU A 85 15.01 -13.46 10.56
N ARG A 86 15.42 -14.71 10.81
CA ARG A 86 14.67 -15.62 11.68
C ARG A 86 14.40 -15.04 13.06
N GLU A 87 15.40 -14.38 13.66
CA GLU A 87 15.25 -13.73 14.97
C GLU A 87 14.11 -12.71 14.96
N GLN A 88 13.99 -11.91 13.89
CA GLN A 88 12.92 -10.94 13.75
C GLN A 88 11.55 -11.61 13.53
N LEU A 89 11.49 -12.72 12.79
CA LEU A 89 10.25 -13.50 12.62
C LEU A 89 9.78 -14.06 13.96
N GLU A 90 10.69 -14.58 14.78
CA GLU A 90 10.38 -15.11 16.12
C GLU A 90 9.84 -14.01 17.04
N GLU A 91 10.46 -12.83 17.08
CA GLU A 91 9.95 -11.72 17.90
C GLU A 91 8.56 -11.25 17.45
N VAL A 92 8.30 -11.21 16.14
CA VAL A 92 6.96 -10.86 15.61
C VAL A 92 5.94 -11.92 15.99
N ALA A 93 6.25 -13.21 15.83
CA ALA A 93 5.36 -14.30 16.18
C ALA A 93 4.95 -14.26 17.66
N HIS A 94 5.92 -14.15 18.56
CA HIS A 94 5.65 -14.06 20.00
C HIS A 94 4.86 -12.79 20.34
N GLY A 95 5.17 -11.66 19.72
CA GLY A 95 4.44 -10.42 19.96
C GLY A 95 2.97 -10.50 19.54
N LEU A 96 2.68 -11.16 18.41
CA LEU A 96 1.31 -11.41 17.95
C LEU A 96 0.55 -12.33 18.92
N GLU A 97 1.18 -13.42 19.38
CA GLU A 97 0.60 -14.32 20.39
C GLU A 97 0.28 -13.58 21.70
N MET A 98 1.21 -12.74 22.17
CA MET A 98 1.04 -11.94 23.38
C MET A 98 -0.08 -10.89 23.23
N ALA A 99 -0.29 -10.36 22.01
CA ALA A 99 -1.31 -9.35 21.77
C ALA A 99 -2.73 -9.88 22.01
N GLY A 100 -2.96 -11.19 21.80
CA GLY A 100 -4.22 -11.88 22.08
C GLY A 100 -5.31 -11.67 21.02
N TRP A 101 -4.93 -11.24 19.81
CA TRP A 101 -5.84 -11.07 18.67
C TRP A 101 -5.65 -12.21 17.66
N ASP A 102 -6.73 -12.60 16.99
CA ASP A 102 -6.62 -13.45 15.80
C ASP A 102 -5.74 -12.75 14.76
N TYR A 103 -4.87 -13.50 14.08
CA TYR A 103 -4.01 -12.94 13.04
C TYR A 103 -3.88 -13.85 11.83
N LEU A 104 -3.74 -13.24 10.66
CA LEU A 104 -3.38 -13.90 9.40
C LEU A 104 -1.98 -13.44 9.03
N TRP A 105 -1.04 -14.38 8.91
CA TRP A 105 0.34 -14.08 8.60
C TRP A 105 0.79 -14.72 7.30
N VAL A 106 1.17 -13.89 6.34
CA VAL A 106 1.75 -14.31 5.07
C VAL A 106 3.28 -14.29 5.20
N SER A 107 3.87 -15.47 5.37
CA SER A 107 5.33 -15.66 5.47
C SER A 107 5.84 -16.56 4.34
N ILE A 108 6.99 -16.21 3.76
CA ILE A 108 7.63 -16.93 2.63
C ILE A 108 8.29 -18.24 3.10
N ALA A 109 7.86 -18.80 4.24
CA ALA A 109 8.42 -19.98 4.88
C ALA A 109 8.38 -21.27 4.02
N ALA A 110 7.82 -21.22 2.79
CA ALA A 110 7.64 -22.38 1.92
C ALA A 110 8.49 -22.40 0.63
N GLY A 111 9.48 -21.52 0.45
CA GLY A 111 10.43 -21.63 -0.67
C GLY A 111 9.82 -21.53 -2.07
N LYS A 112 8.62 -20.94 -2.20
CA LYS A 112 8.00 -20.64 -3.50
C LYS A 112 8.30 -19.20 -3.88
N SER A 113 8.89 -19.02 -5.06
CA SER A 113 9.19 -17.71 -5.65
C SER A 113 7.89 -17.00 -5.99
N LEU A 114 7.68 -15.83 -5.38
CA LEU A 114 6.64 -14.88 -5.81
C LEU A 114 7.25 -13.95 -6.85
N LEU A 115 6.57 -13.77 -7.99
CA LEU A 115 7.00 -12.85 -9.03
C LEU A 115 6.74 -11.42 -8.52
N ALA A 116 7.80 -10.71 -8.12
CA ALA A 116 7.71 -9.38 -7.54
C ALA A 116 8.17 -8.33 -8.56
N TRP A 117 7.29 -7.38 -8.88
CA TRP A 117 7.66 -6.17 -9.59
C TRP A 117 8.33 -5.19 -8.60
N PRO A 118 9.57 -4.75 -8.80
CA PRO A 118 10.32 -4.02 -7.80
C PRO A 118 9.96 -2.53 -7.76
N MET A 119 9.46 -2.05 -6.61
CA MET A 119 9.53 -0.63 -6.23
C MET A 119 10.14 -0.53 -4.82
N ILE A 120 11.47 -0.66 -4.75
CA ILE A 120 12.25 -0.72 -3.49
C ILE A 120 12.43 0.68 -2.86
N ALA A 121 12.20 1.77 -3.61
CA ALA A 121 12.54 3.13 -3.16
C ALA A 121 11.50 3.78 -2.23
N GLU A 122 10.23 3.38 -2.28
CA GLU A 122 9.16 4.18 -1.68
C GLU A 122 8.68 3.68 -0.32
N GLN A 123 9.10 2.50 0.16
CA GLN A 123 8.51 1.91 1.37
C GLN A 123 8.63 2.79 2.61
N SER A 124 9.78 3.47 2.80
CA SER A 124 9.97 4.40 3.92
C SER A 124 9.11 5.66 3.81
N LEU A 125 8.90 6.16 2.59
CA LEU A 125 8.05 7.33 2.32
C LEU A 125 6.57 6.97 2.43
N ASN A 126 6.16 5.81 1.89
CA ASN A 126 4.81 5.27 2.00
C ASN A 126 4.45 5.01 3.47
N ALA A 127 5.35 4.40 4.24
CA ALA A 127 5.15 4.21 5.68
C ALA A 127 5.01 5.55 6.41
N LYS A 128 5.86 6.54 6.06
CA LYS A 128 5.77 7.89 6.63
C LYS A 128 4.43 8.55 6.28
N PHE A 129 4.01 8.49 5.02
CA PHE A 129 2.75 9.04 4.55
C PHE A 129 1.54 8.40 5.26
N LEU A 130 1.53 7.07 5.41
CA LEU A 130 0.47 6.34 6.11
C LEU A 130 0.37 6.72 7.60
N VAL A 131 1.51 6.94 8.26
CA VAL A 131 1.59 7.23 9.70
C VAL A 131 1.36 8.70 10.00
N GLU A 132 2.08 9.59 9.31
CA GLU A 132 2.12 11.03 9.62
C GLU A 132 0.99 11.81 8.94
N GLU A 133 0.73 11.54 7.65
CA GLU A 133 -0.25 12.29 6.87
C GLU A 133 -1.65 11.67 7.00
N LEU A 134 -1.79 10.40 6.63
CA LEU A 134 -3.09 9.72 6.63
C LEU A 134 -3.53 9.28 8.03
N ARG A 135 -2.59 9.07 8.95
CA ARG A 135 -2.82 8.55 10.32
C ARG A 135 -3.62 7.24 10.31
N VAL A 136 -3.26 6.33 9.42
CA VAL A 136 -3.89 5.00 9.23
C VAL A 136 -2.94 3.85 9.55
N GLY A 137 -1.80 4.13 10.17
CA GLY A 137 -0.84 3.12 10.56
C GLY A 137 0.00 3.55 11.75
N MET A 138 0.74 2.59 12.31
CA MET A 138 1.73 2.85 13.34
C MET A 138 3.11 2.40 12.89
N ARG A 139 4.10 3.22 13.25
CA ARG A 139 5.50 2.84 13.09
C ARG A 139 5.93 2.07 14.33
N ILE A 140 6.36 0.84 14.11
CA ILE A 140 7.01 0.03 15.15
C ILE A 140 8.52 0.11 14.88
N SER A 141 9.29 0.49 15.89
CA SER A 141 10.75 0.60 15.80
C SER A 141 11.39 -0.07 17.00
N ASN A 142 12.64 -0.51 16.86
CA ASN A 142 13.39 -1.01 18.00
C ASN A 142 13.63 0.12 19.02
N THR A 143 13.92 -0.28 20.26
CA THR A 143 14.13 0.61 21.40
C THR A 143 15.41 1.45 21.27
N ALA A 144 16.33 1.07 20.39
CA ALA A 144 17.64 1.70 20.21
C ALA A 144 17.69 2.73 19.06
N GLY A 145 16.61 2.88 18.27
CA GLY A 145 16.59 3.73 17.08
C GLY A 145 17.51 3.26 15.94
N GLU A 146 17.98 2.02 16.00
CA GLU A 146 18.87 1.44 14.99
C GLU A 146 18.08 1.14 13.71
N ILE A 147 18.67 1.40 12.54
CA ILE A 147 17.98 1.18 11.26
C ILE A 147 17.73 -0.32 11.00
N ASN A 148 18.56 -1.21 11.56
CA ASN A 148 18.49 -2.67 11.39
C ASN A 148 18.36 -3.45 12.71
N GLY A 149 18.07 -2.77 13.83
CA GLY A 149 17.95 -3.46 15.12
C GLY A 149 16.65 -4.25 15.21
N VAL A 150 16.70 -5.42 15.85
CA VAL A 150 15.55 -6.30 16.03
C VAL A 150 14.46 -5.60 16.85
N VAL A 151 13.24 -5.59 16.32
CA VAL A 151 12.03 -5.16 17.04
C VAL A 151 11.60 -6.28 17.97
N ARG A 152 11.63 -6.00 19.27
CA ARG A 152 11.28 -6.95 20.33
C ARG A 152 9.77 -7.23 20.38
N ARG A 153 9.42 -8.44 20.80
CA ARG A 153 8.04 -8.94 20.95
C ARG A 153 7.15 -8.04 21.80
N GLU A 154 7.68 -7.42 22.86
CA GLU A 154 6.89 -6.52 23.72
C GLU A 154 6.49 -5.25 22.96
N VAL A 155 7.34 -4.79 22.03
CA VAL A 155 7.04 -3.64 21.17
C VAL A 155 5.99 -4.03 20.13
N VAL A 156 6.09 -5.24 19.56
CA VAL A 156 5.08 -5.77 18.62
C VAL A 156 3.73 -5.95 19.33
N GLU A 157 3.70 -6.60 20.50
CA GLU A 157 2.49 -6.79 21.31
C GLU A 157 1.80 -5.44 21.59
N LYS A 158 2.56 -4.49 22.12
CA LYS A 158 2.05 -3.17 22.46
C LYS A 158 1.50 -2.46 21.22
N GLY A 159 2.25 -2.47 20.12
CA GLY A 159 1.82 -1.87 18.86
C GLY A 159 0.53 -2.50 18.32
N VAL A 160 0.40 -3.82 18.36
CA VAL A 160 -0.83 -4.50 17.91
C VAL A 160 -2.01 -4.11 18.81
N ARG A 161 -1.83 -4.10 20.14
CA ARG A 161 -2.92 -3.73 21.06
C ARG A 161 -3.38 -2.29 20.89
N GLU A 162 -2.43 -1.36 20.75
CA GLU A 162 -2.75 0.05 20.50
C GLU A 162 -3.49 0.23 19.16
N MET A 163 -3.06 -0.48 18.11
CA MET A 163 -3.68 -0.43 16.79
C MET A 163 -5.13 -0.91 16.84
N MET A 164 -5.33 -2.05 17.49
CA MET A 164 -6.65 -2.68 17.56
C MET A 164 -7.62 -1.88 18.45
N ALA A 165 -7.11 -1.13 19.44
CA ALA A 165 -7.91 -0.24 20.27
C ALA A 165 -8.22 1.12 19.62
N ASP A 166 -7.51 1.50 18.56
CA ASP A 166 -7.67 2.80 17.90
C ASP A 166 -8.88 2.82 16.94
N GLY A 167 -10.02 3.27 17.47
CA GLY A 167 -11.24 3.47 16.68
C GLY A 167 -11.14 4.61 15.66
N GLU A 168 -10.32 5.63 15.92
CA GLU A 168 -10.14 6.75 14.99
C GLU A 168 -9.38 6.32 13.75
N MET A 169 -8.26 5.61 13.94
CA MET A 169 -7.47 5.01 12.87
C MET A 169 -8.34 4.09 12.00
N ARG A 170 -9.17 3.25 12.63
CA ARG A 170 -10.11 2.37 11.93
C ARG A 170 -11.10 3.14 11.06
N ASN A 171 -11.69 4.22 11.60
CA ASN A 171 -12.60 5.06 10.84
C ASN A 171 -11.91 5.74 9.64
N LYS A 172 -10.64 6.15 9.79
CA LYS A 172 -9.85 6.71 8.67
C LYS A 172 -9.52 5.68 7.61
N VAL A 173 -9.13 4.46 8.00
CA VAL A 173 -8.92 3.34 7.06
C VAL A 173 -10.19 3.09 6.24
N GLU A 174 -11.35 3.02 6.89
CA GLU A 174 -12.63 2.86 6.19
C GLU A 174 -12.96 4.04 5.27
N MET A 175 -12.70 5.27 5.72
CA MET A 175 -12.91 6.48 4.93
C MET A 175 -12.05 6.47 3.67
N PHE A 176 -10.73 6.30 3.79
CA PHE A 176 -9.82 6.27 2.65
C PHE A 176 -10.10 5.10 1.71
N GLY A 177 -10.52 3.94 2.24
CA GLY A 177 -11.01 2.83 1.42
C GLY A 177 -12.22 3.20 0.56
N ARG A 178 -13.19 3.95 1.10
CA ARG A 178 -14.34 4.45 0.34
C ARG A 178 -13.95 5.49 -0.71
N ILE A 179 -13.02 6.38 -0.38
CA ILE A 179 -12.52 7.39 -1.33
C ILE A 179 -11.83 6.69 -2.51
N ALA A 180 -10.91 5.75 -2.23
CA ALA A 180 -10.24 4.94 -3.25
C ALA A 180 -11.23 4.19 -4.16
N MET A 181 -12.25 3.57 -3.58
CA MET A 181 -13.33 2.91 -4.32
C MET A 181 -14.16 3.89 -5.17
N THR A 182 -14.34 5.12 -4.71
CA THR A 182 -15.08 6.16 -5.44
C THR A 182 -14.26 6.69 -6.61
N ALA A 183 -12.95 6.86 -6.44
CA ALA A 183 -12.03 7.34 -7.47
C ALA A 183 -12.02 6.44 -8.73
N VAL A 184 -12.08 5.12 -8.56
CA VAL A 184 -12.05 4.16 -9.68
C VAL A 184 -13.44 3.88 -10.30
N ARG A 185 -14.53 4.25 -9.63
CA ARG A 185 -15.89 4.07 -10.16
C ARG A 185 -16.15 5.04 -11.31
N HIS A 186 -17.18 4.73 -12.12
CA HIS A 186 -17.60 5.62 -13.19
C HIS A 186 -17.89 7.03 -12.66
N GLY A 187 -17.23 8.03 -13.26
CA GLY A 187 -17.31 9.42 -12.82
C GLY A 187 -16.40 9.77 -11.62
N GLY A 188 -15.61 8.84 -11.10
CA GLY A 188 -14.56 9.11 -10.13
C GLY A 188 -13.32 9.75 -10.78
N SER A 189 -12.46 10.34 -9.95
CA SER A 189 -11.26 11.06 -10.41
C SER A 189 -10.37 10.20 -11.30
N SER A 190 -9.96 9.01 -10.86
CA SER A 190 -9.13 8.10 -11.64
C SER A 190 -9.80 7.62 -12.92
N SER A 191 -11.11 7.36 -12.89
CA SER A 191 -11.88 7.00 -14.08
C SER A 191 -11.92 8.14 -15.10
N GLN A 192 -12.01 9.39 -14.64
CA GLN A 192 -11.98 10.57 -15.50
C GLN A 192 -10.57 10.78 -16.08
N THR A 193 -9.54 10.77 -15.24
CA THR A 193 -8.12 10.90 -15.66
C THR A 193 -7.75 9.84 -16.69
N LEU A 194 -8.20 8.58 -16.52
CA LEU A 194 -7.98 7.52 -17.51
C LEU A 194 -8.68 7.82 -18.83
N THR A 195 -9.89 8.38 -18.79
CA THR A 195 -10.64 8.76 -19.99
C THR A 195 -9.92 9.88 -20.75
N GLU A 196 -9.45 10.90 -20.03
CA GLU A 196 -8.66 12.00 -20.58
C GLU A 196 -7.37 11.49 -21.23
N LEU A 197 -6.64 10.61 -20.54
CA LEU A 197 -5.43 9.97 -21.08
C LEU A 197 -5.73 9.21 -22.39
N ILE A 198 -6.81 8.42 -22.44
CA ILE A 198 -7.20 7.69 -23.66
C ILE A 198 -7.53 8.65 -24.80
N GLU A 199 -8.22 9.75 -24.52
CA GLU A 199 -8.54 10.78 -25.52
C GLU A 199 -7.27 11.45 -26.07
N GLU A 200 -6.31 11.77 -25.21
CA GLU A 200 -5.02 12.32 -25.63
C GLU A 200 -4.21 11.33 -26.47
N LEU A 201 -4.13 10.06 -26.05
CA LEU A 201 -3.44 9.02 -26.82
C LEU A 201 -4.05 8.81 -28.21
N ARG A 202 -5.38 8.93 -28.33
CA ARG A 202 -6.07 8.89 -29.64
C ARG A 202 -5.66 10.03 -30.55
N LYS A 203 -5.45 11.24 -30.03
CA LYS A 203 -4.97 12.39 -30.81
C LYS A 203 -3.56 12.16 -31.34
N VAL A 204 -2.69 11.58 -30.52
CA VAL A 204 -1.30 11.26 -30.89
C VAL A 204 -1.24 10.12 -31.93
N GLY A 205 -2.10 9.12 -31.82
CA GLY A 205 -2.14 7.97 -32.73
C GLY A 205 -2.86 8.21 -34.07
N SER A 206 -3.43 9.39 -34.31
CA SER A 206 -4.16 9.73 -35.54
C SER A 206 -3.26 10.33 -36.65
N ILE A 207 -1.97 9.98 -36.67
CA ILE A 207 -0.98 10.42 -37.69
C ILE A 207 -0.90 9.39 -38.82
#